data_AF-A0A0M2V097-F1
#
_entry.id   AF-A0A0M2V097-F1
#
_cell.length_a   1.000
_cell.length_b   1.000
_cell.length_c   1.000
_cell.angle_alpha   90.00
_cell.angle_beta   90.00
_cell.angle_gamma   90.00
#
_symmetry.space_group_name_H-M   'P 1'
#
loop_
_entity.id
_entity.type
_entity.pdbx_description
1 polymer ?
#
loop_
_entity_poly.entity_id
_entity_poly.type
_entity_poly.pdbx_seq_one_letter_code
_entity_poly.pdbx_strand_id
1 'polypeptide(L)'
;EGIKKDFDSAQLGNKRVSLADLIVLGGCAAIEKAAKDAGYSIDVPFSPGRTDATAEQTDAESFEVLEPIADGFRNYQKKRYSVEAEELLLDRAQLLTLTAPEMTVLVGGMRSLGANFGGSKHGVFTSKPGTLNNDFFNVIT
;
A
#
# COMPACT_ATOMS: atom_id res chain seq x y z
N GLU A 1 -9.04 -11.27 -9.95
CA GLU A 1 -10.17 -11.17 -10.91
C GLU A 1 -11.35 -12.09 -10.60
N GLY A 2 -11.16 -13.32 -10.09
CA GLY A 2 -12.28 -14.23 -9.75
C GLY A 2 -13.37 -13.59 -8.88
N ILE A 3 -12.98 -12.94 -7.77
CA ILE A 3 -13.92 -12.22 -6.88
C ILE A 3 -14.78 -11.20 -7.63
N LYS A 4 -14.19 -10.43 -8.55
CA LYS A 4 -14.93 -9.45 -9.38
C LYS A 4 -16.00 -10.14 -10.21
N LYS A 5 -15.59 -11.19 -10.94
CA LYS A 5 -16.47 -11.95 -11.82
C LYS A 5 -17.63 -12.57 -11.05
N ASP A 6 -17.35 -13.18 -9.90
CA ASP A 6 -18.35 -13.82 -9.06
C ASP A 6 -19.33 -12.78 -8.50
N PHE A 7 -18.82 -11.65 -8.01
CA PHE A 7 -19.65 -10.55 -7.52
C PHE A 7 -20.56 -10.01 -8.63
N ASP A 8 -19.99 -9.65 -9.78
CA ASP A 8 -20.72 -9.07 -10.91
C ASP A 8 -21.79 -10.03 -11.47
N SER A 9 -21.49 -11.33 -11.51
CA SER A 9 -22.42 -12.37 -11.99
C SER A 9 -23.57 -12.64 -11.03
N ALA A 10 -23.36 -12.43 -9.73
CA ALA A 10 -24.38 -12.60 -8.70
C ALA A 10 -25.37 -11.42 -8.61
N GLN A 11 -25.09 -10.29 -9.25
CA GLN A 11 -25.98 -9.11 -9.20
C GLN A 11 -27.09 -9.19 -10.26
N LEU A 12 -28.34 -9.03 -9.83
CA LEU A 12 -29.53 -9.05 -10.69
C LEU A 12 -29.78 -7.74 -11.48
N GLY A 13 -29.03 -6.67 -11.19
CA GLY A 13 -29.17 -5.36 -11.84
C GLY A 13 -27.84 -4.81 -12.36
N ASN A 14 -27.78 -3.49 -12.60
CA ASN A 14 -26.61 -2.80 -13.17
C ASN A 14 -25.47 -2.54 -12.16
N LYS A 15 -25.59 -3.05 -10.93
CA LYS A 15 -24.53 -2.92 -9.94
C LYS A 15 -23.33 -3.76 -10.37
N ARG A 16 -22.20 -3.11 -10.56
CA ARG A 16 -20.91 -3.72 -10.92
C ARG A 16 -19.82 -3.08 -10.08
N VAL A 17 -18.70 -3.76 -9.93
CA VAL A 17 -17.50 -3.22 -9.28
C VAL A 17 -16.32 -3.26 -10.25
N SER A 18 -15.49 -2.23 -10.24
CA SER A 18 -14.24 -2.21 -11.02
C SER A 18 -13.15 -3.01 -10.31
N LEU A 19 -12.17 -3.50 -11.07
CA LEU A 19 -10.98 -4.10 -10.48
C LEU A 19 -10.19 -3.04 -9.69
N ALA A 20 -10.13 -1.81 -10.18
CA ALA A 20 -9.51 -0.68 -9.51
C ALA A 20 -10.08 -0.45 -8.10
N ASP A 21 -11.40 -0.46 -7.94
CA ASP A 21 -12.04 -0.35 -6.62
C ASP A 21 -11.77 -1.57 -5.76
N LEU A 22 -11.77 -2.78 -6.33
CA LEU A 22 -11.46 -4.00 -5.56
C LEU A 22 -10.02 -4.05 -5.04
N ILE A 23 -9.05 -3.49 -5.77
CA ILE A 23 -7.66 -3.38 -5.29
C ILE A 23 -7.60 -2.50 -4.03
N VAL A 24 -8.26 -1.34 -4.06
CA VAL A 24 -8.30 -0.42 -2.91
C VAL A 24 -9.09 -1.03 -1.74
N LEU A 25 -10.27 -1.59 -2.02
CA LEU A 25 -11.13 -2.23 -1.01
C LEU A 25 -10.43 -3.43 -0.35
N GLY A 26 -9.67 -4.21 -1.12
CA GLY A 26 -8.84 -5.28 -0.58
C GLY A 26 -7.77 -4.78 0.39
N GLY A 27 -7.16 -3.63 0.09
CA GLY A 27 -6.25 -2.93 1.00
C GLY A 27 -6.93 -2.47 2.28
N CYS A 28 -8.11 -1.84 2.19
CA CYS A 28 -8.92 -1.44 3.35
C CYS A 28 -9.23 -2.65 4.25
N ALA A 29 -9.76 -3.73 3.67
CA ALA A 29 -10.11 -4.93 4.41
C ALA A 29 -8.89 -5.59 5.07
N ALA A 30 -7.71 -5.56 4.43
CA ALA A 30 -6.47 -6.07 5.01
C ALA A 30 -6.02 -5.24 6.22
N ILE A 31 -6.13 -3.91 6.15
CA ILE A 31 -5.82 -3.01 7.27
C ILE A 31 -6.77 -3.24 8.44
N GLU A 32 -8.08 -3.32 8.19
CA GLU A 32 -9.09 -3.59 9.23
C GLU A 32 -8.84 -4.94 9.91
N LYS A 33 -8.53 -5.98 9.13
CA LYS A 33 -8.16 -7.29 9.66
C LYS A 33 -6.89 -7.22 10.50
N ALA A 34 -5.84 -6.53 10.03
CA ALA A 34 -4.59 -6.40 10.77
C ALA A 34 -4.74 -5.61 12.07
N ALA A 35 -5.59 -4.57 12.07
CA ALA A 35 -5.96 -3.83 13.27
C ALA A 35 -6.76 -4.70 14.24
N LYS A 36 -7.71 -5.50 13.73
CA LYS A 36 -8.49 -6.45 14.53
C LYS A 36 -7.62 -7.51 15.20
N ASP A 37 -6.64 -8.04 14.49
CA ASP A 37 -5.64 -8.96 15.05
C ASP A 37 -4.80 -8.32 16.16
N ALA A 38 -4.67 -7.00 16.16
CA ALA A 38 -4.02 -6.22 17.21
C ALA A 38 -4.99 -5.85 18.36
N GLY A 39 -6.27 -6.24 18.27
CA GLY A 39 -7.29 -5.94 19.27
C GLY A 39 -8.05 -4.63 19.04
N TYR A 40 -7.90 -3.99 17.89
CA TYR A 40 -8.59 -2.75 17.53
C TYR A 40 -9.68 -2.98 16.49
N SER A 41 -10.89 -2.51 16.75
CA SER A 41 -11.96 -2.46 15.75
C SER A 41 -11.97 -1.08 15.11
N ILE A 42 -11.67 -1.01 13.82
CA ILE A 42 -11.67 0.22 13.03
C ILE A 42 -12.43 -0.01 11.74
N ASP A 43 -12.96 1.06 11.17
CA ASP A 43 -13.51 1.10 9.82
C ASP A 43 -12.60 1.97 8.96
N VAL A 44 -12.08 1.43 7.86
CA VAL A 44 -11.24 2.18 6.93
C VAL A 44 -12.15 2.81 5.87
N PRO A 45 -12.16 4.15 5.72
CA PRO A 45 -13.03 4.81 4.75
C PRO A 45 -12.78 4.33 3.31
N PHE A 46 -13.86 3.97 2.62
CA PHE A 46 -13.82 3.55 1.22
C PHE A 46 -14.88 4.30 0.40
N SER A 47 -14.41 4.95 -0.67
CA SER A 47 -15.25 5.63 -1.65
C SER A 47 -15.15 4.90 -3.00
N PRO A 48 -16.23 4.25 -3.48
CA PRO A 48 -16.24 3.60 -4.78
C PRO A 48 -16.34 4.62 -5.91
N GLY A 49 -16.08 4.18 -7.14
CA GLY A 49 -16.23 4.98 -8.36
C GLY A 49 -15.01 4.97 -9.26
N ARG A 50 -13.92 4.28 -8.89
CA ARG A 50 -12.79 4.09 -9.81
C ARG A 50 -13.24 3.21 -10.97
N THR A 51 -12.66 3.43 -12.14
CA THR A 51 -12.94 2.64 -13.35
C THR A 51 -11.68 1.94 -13.84
N ASP A 52 -11.88 0.86 -14.59
CA ASP A 52 -10.79 0.09 -15.18
C ASP A 52 -10.45 0.71 -16.56
N ALA A 53 -9.23 1.24 -16.69
CA ALA A 53 -8.73 1.77 -17.95
C ALA A 53 -8.32 0.63 -18.90
N THR A 54 -8.50 0.83 -20.21
CA THR A 54 -8.05 -0.13 -21.23
C THR A 54 -6.64 0.17 -21.72
N ALA A 55 -6.02 -0.78 -22.45
CA ALA A 55 -4.71 -0.57 -23.05
C ALA A 55 -4.71 0.59 -24.05
N GLU A 56 -5.80 0.78 -24.80
CA GLU A 56 -5.97 1.87 -25.76
C GLU A 56 -6.07 3.25 -25.10
N GLN A 57 -6.42 3.29 -23.81
CA GLN A 57 -6.46 4.50 -22.99
C GLN A 57 -5.12 4.79 -22.30
N THR A 58 -4.11 3.93 -22.49
CA THR A 58 -2.83 3.96 -21.77
C THR A 58 -1.66 4.05 -22.74
N ASP A 59 -0.98 5.19 -22.75
CA ASP A 59 0.33 5.35 -23.42
C ASP A 59 1.42 4.77 -22.52
N ALA A 60 1.94 3.58 -22.86
CA ALA A 60 2.85 2.83 -21.99
C ALA A 60 4.18 3.56 -21.76
N GLU A 61 4.73 4.19 -22.80
CA GLU A 61 5.96 4.97 -22.76
C GLU A 61 5.83 6.15 -21.78
N SER A 62 4.68 6.82 -21.77
CA SER A 62 4.41 7.92 -20.84
C SER A 62 4.39 7.48 -19.37
N PHE A 63 4.06 6.21 -19.08
CA PHE A 63 4.02 5.67 -17.71
C PHE A 63 5.40 5.22 -17.20
N GLU A 64 6.42 5.07 -18.05
CA GLU A 64 7.76 4.64 -17.63
C GLU A 64 8.36 5.56 -16.57
N VAL A 65 8.09 6.87 -16.65
CA VAL A 65 8.56 7.86 -15.67
C VAL A 65 7.96 7.69 -14.28
N LEU A 66 6.87 6.94 -14.15
CA LEU A 66 6.22 6.62 -12.88
C LEU A 66 6.82 5.37 -12.21
N GLU A 67 7.73 4.65 -12.88
CA GLU A 67 8.44 3.53 -12.26
C GLU A 67 9.30 4.04 -11.08
N PRO A 68 9.04 3.60 -9.83
CA PRO A 68 9.82 4.07 -8.70
C PRO A 68 11.24 3.52 -8.77
N ILE A 69 12.24 4.40 -8.75
CA ILE A 69 13.65 4.03 -8.59
C ILE A 69 13.98 3.60 -7.16
N ALA A 70 13.24 4.13 -6.20
CA ALA A 70 13.27 3.80 -4.79
C ALA A 70 11.86 3.99 -4.20
N ASP A 71 11.52 3.17 -3.21
CA ASP A 71 10.27 3.25 -2.47
C ASP A 71 10.53 2.80 -1.03
N GLY A 72 10.84 3.77 -0.17
CA GLY A 72 11.17 3.50 1.23
C GLY A 72 10.00 2.92 2.03
N PHE A 73 8.74 3.15 1.62
CA PHE A 73 7.57 2.54 2.26
C PHE A 73 7.58 1.03 2.08
N ARG A 74 7.98 0.53 0.91
CA ARG A 74 8.18 -0.92 0.63
C ARG A 74 9.60 -1.42 0.88
N ASN A 75 10.49 -0.58 1.42
CA ASN A 75 11.90 -0.91 1.62
C ASN A 75 12.61 -1.39 0.33
N TYR A 76 12.36 -0.68 -0.77
CA TYR A 76 12.85 -1.03 -2.11
C TYR A 76 13.79 0.04 -2.66
N GLN A 77 14.88 -0.42 -3.29
CA GLN A 77 15.76 0.41 -4.09
C GLN A 77 16.21 -0.42 -5.30
N LYS A 78 16.02 0.10 -6.52
CA LYS A 78 16.30 -0.66 -7.76
C LYS A 78 17.79 -0.96 -7.95
N LYS A 79 18.64 -0.03 -7.54
CA LYS A 79 20.11 -0.12 -7.53
C LYS A 79 20.69 0.89 -6.55
N ARG A 80 22.01 0.93 -6.39
CA ARG A 80 22.66 2.02 -5.65
C ARG A 80 22.63 3.31 -6.48
N TYR A 81 22.26 4.40 -5.85
CA TYR A 81 22.27 5.74 -6.41
C TYR A 81 23.30 6.61 -5.67
N SER A 82 23.66 7.75 -6.24
CA SER A 82 24.53 8.74 -5.57
C SER A 82 23.81 9.54 -4.49
N VAL A 83 22.48 9.55 -4.52
CA VAL A 83 21.60 10.17 -3.54
C VAL A 83 21.30 9.15 -2.45
N GLU A 84 21.30 9.60 -1.20
CA GLU A 84 21.07 8.71 -0.05
C GLU A 84 19.62 8.20 -0.01
N ALA A 85 19.43 7.02 0.58
CA ALA A 85 18.12 6.35 0.56
C ALA A 85 17.04 7.12 1.33
N GLU A 86 17.41 7.78 2.42
CA GLU A 86 16.54 8.65 3.22
C GLU A 86 16.10 9.90 2.45
N GLU A 87 16.97 10.47 1.62
CA GLU A 87 16.62 11.61 0.77
C GLU A 87 15.61 11.19 -0.30
N LEU A 88 15.79 10.00 -0.89
CA LEU A 88 14.82 9.41 -1.84
C LEU A 88 13.49 9.06 -1.17
N LEU A 89 13.48 8.66 0.11
CA LEU A 89 12.25 8.48 0.87
C LEU A 89 11.51 9.82 1.07
N LEU A 90 12.23 10.88 1.42
CA LEU A 90 11.65 12.22 1.58
C LEU A 90 11.08 12.75 0.26
N ASP A 91 11.80 12.58 -0.85
CA ASP A 91 11.32 12.92 -2.19
C ASP A 91 10.02 12.16 -2.53
N ARG A 92 9.99 10.84 -2.28
CA ARG A 92 8.79 10.03 -2.50
C ARG A 92 7.62 10.46 -1.62
N ALA A 93 7.87 10.79 -0.36
CA ALA A 93 6.84 11.28 0.55
C ALA A 93 6.28 12.63 0.09
N GLN A 94 7.14 13.52 -0.43
CA GLN A 94 6.75 14.80 -0.98
C GLN A 94 5.86 14.65 -2.23
N LEU A 95 6.20 13.75 -3.16
CA LEU A 95 5.37 13.43 -4.34
C LEU A 95 3.99 12.86 -3.95
N LEU A 96 3.91 12.17 -2.81
CA LEU A 96 2.66 11.67 -2.23
C LEU A 96 1.96 12.70 -1.33
N THR A 97 2.47 13.93 -1.26
CA THR A 97 1.93 15.05 -0.46
C THR A 97 1.85 14.78 1.05
N LEU A 98 2.70 13.89 1.56
CA LEU A 98 2.70 13.50 2.96
C LEU A 98 3.48 14.51 3.82
N THR A 99 2.95 14.79 5.00
CA THR A 99 3.69 15.45 6.08
C THR A 99 4.69 14.49 6.73
N ALA A 100 5.65 15.03 7.49
CA ALA A 100 6.62 14.19 8.21
C ALA A 100 5.95 13.20 9.20
N PRO A 101 4.92 13.57 9.99
CA PRO A 101 4.19 12.61 10.81
C PRO A 101 3.48 11.52 10.00
N GLU A 102 2.82 11.87 8.90
CA GLU A 102 2.12 10.91 8.03
C GLU A 102 3.08 9.91 7.39
N MET A 103 4.21 10.39 6.87
CA MET A 103 5.29 9.54 6.38
C MET A 103 5.79 8.59 7.48
N THR A 104 6.00 9.11 8.70
CA THR A 104 6.51 8.33 9.83
C THR A 104 5.57 7.19 10.20
N VAL A 105 4.29 7.48 10.43
CA VAL A 105 3.30 6.44 10.79
C VAL A 105 3.13 5.43 9.66
N LEU A 106 3.21 5.86 8.40
CA LEU A 106 3.08 4.98 7.25
C LEU A 106 4.26 4.01 7.16
N VAL A 107 5.51 4.48 7.34
CA VAL A 107 6.69 3.59 7.37
C VAL A 107 6.59 2.56 8.48
N GLY A 108 6.29 2.97 9.71
CA GLY A 108 6.21 2.04 10.83
C GLY A 108 5.07 1.03 10.70
N GLY A 109 3.89 1.49 10.28
CA GLY A 109 2.74 0.63 10.00
C GLY A 109 3.04 -0.39 8.92
N MET A 110 3.57 0.05 7.77
CA MET A 110 3.99 -0.83 6.65
C MET A 110 4.98 -1.91 7.08
N ARG A 111 5.93 -1.57 7.97
CA ARG A 111 6.89 -2.55 8.52
C ARG A 111 6.21 -3.59 9.42
N SER A 112 5.28 -3.17 10.29
CA SER A 112 4.51 -4.12 11.12
C SER A 112 3.65 -5.08 10.27
N LEU A 113 3.08 -4.57 9.17
CA LEU A 113 2.30 -5.35 8.22
C LEU A 113 3.16 -6.28 7.34
N GLY A 114 4.48 -6.10 7.33
CA GLY A 114 5.39 -6.89 6.50
C GLY A 114 5.30 -6.56 5.00
N ALA A 115 4.89 -5.34 4.64
CA ALA A 115 4.66 -4.91 3.26
C ALA A 115 5.96 -4.56 2.49
N ASN A 116 7.05 -5.27 2.77
CA ASN A 116 8.33 -5.06 2.13
C ASN A 116 8.42 -5.77 0.77
N PHE A 117 9.15 -5.16 -0.16
CA PHE A 117 9.49 -5.76 -1.45
C PHE A 117 10.21 -7.10 -1.27
N GLY A 118 9.81 -8.09 -2.05
CA GLY A 118 10.38 -9.45 -2.01
C GLY A 118 10.22 -10.18 -0.67
N GLY A 119 9.36 -9.69 0.24
CA GLY A 119 9.22 -10.25 1.58
C GLY A 119 10.43 -10.02 2.50
N SER A 120 11.30 -9.05 2.18
CA SER A 120 12.48 -8.70 2.96
C SER A 120 12.13 -8.43 4.43
N LYS A 121 13.00 -8.87 5.35
CA LYS A 121 12.82 -8.70 6.81
C LYS A 121 13.43 -7.41 7.35
N HIS A 122 14.09 -6.60 6.52
CA HIS A 122 14.71 -5.36 6.96
C HIS A 122 13.65 -4.38 7.52
N GLY A 123 13.88 -3.92 8.75
CA GLY A 123 12.94 -3.03 9.44
C GLY A 123 11.68 -3.70 9.97
N VAL A 124 11.45 -5.00 9.76
CA VAL A 124 10.28 -5.71 10.30
C VAL A 124 10.56 -6.08 11.75
N PHE A 125 10.49 -5.07 12.62
CA PHE A 125 10.80 -5.20 14.04
C PHE A 125 9.57 -5.60 14.84
N THR A 126 9.00 -6.77 14.52
CA THR A 126 7.85 -7.33 15.25
C THR A 126 7.93 -8.85 15.25
N SER A 127 7.42 -9.48 16.32
CA SER A 127 7.22 -10.92 16.39
C SER A 127 5.93 -11.40 15.72
N LYS A 128 5.03 -10.47 15.36
CA LYS A 128 3.72 -10.75 14.75
C LYS A 128 3.53 -9.98 13.42
N PRO A 129 4.30 -10.29 12.36
CA PRO A 129 4.09 -9.65 11.06
C PRO A 129 2.66 -9.83 10.55
N GLY A 130 2.07 -8.76 10.01
CA GLY A 130 0.68 -8.74 9.54
C GLY A 130 -0.34 -8.33 10.61
N THR A 131 0.11 -8.04 11.83
CA THR A 131 -0.68 -7.38 12.88
C THR A 131 -0.29 -5.91 12.94
N LEU A 132 -1.27 -5.00 12.92
CA LEU A 132 -1.01 -3.56 12.90
C LEU A 132 -0.71 -3.06 14.32
N ASN A 133 0.56 -2.79 14.60
CA ASN A 133 1.04 -2.39 15.93
C ASN A 133 2.13 -1.29 15.84
N ASN A 134 2.62 -0.83 16.99
CA ASN A 134 3.68 0.17 17.09
C ASN A 134 5.07 -0.44 17.37
N ASP A 135 5.27 -1.75 17.19
CA ASP A 135 6.51 -2.45 17.55
C ASP A 135 7.74 -1.85 16.84
N PHE A 136 7.56 -1.41 15.58
CA PHE A 136 8.61 -0.74 14.81
C PHE A 136 9.24 0.42 15.60
N PHE A 137 8.40 1.25 16.23
CA PHE A 137 8.85 2.42 16.98
C PHE A 137 9.45 2.01 18.33
N ASN A 138 8.80 1.08 19.04
CA ASN A 138 9.27 0.58 20.34
C ASN A 138 10.70 0.02 20.29
N VAL A 139 11.17 -0.42 19.13
CA VAL A 139 12.52 -0.97 18.94
C VAL A 139 13.55 0.10 18.57
N ILE A 140 13.17 1.18 17.87
CA ILE A 140 14.10 2.19 17.34
C ILE A 140 14.18 3.46 18.19
N THR A 141 13.28 3.65 19.14
CA THR A 141 13.28 4.76 20.11
C THR A 141 13.61 4.24 21.50
#